data_AF-A0AAW7KFC5-F1
#
_entry.id   AF-A0AAW7KFC5-F1
#
_cell.length_a   1.000
_cell.length_b   1.000
_cell.length_c   1.000
_cell.angle_alpha   90.00
_cell.angle_beta   90.00
_cell.angle_gamma   90.00
#
_symmetry.space_group_name_H-M   'P 1'
#
loop_
_entity.id
_entity.type
_entity.pdbx_description
1 polymer ?
#
loop_
_entity_poly.entity_id
_entity_poly.type
_entity_poly.pdbx_seq_one_letter_code
_entity_poly.pdbx_strand_id
1 'polypeptide(L)'
;KSNFGRVVLIGGNRQYGGAIIMSTEACINSGAGLTTVITDVKNHGPLHARCPEAMVVGFEETVLLTDVVEQAEVILIGPGLGLDATAQQILKMVLAQHQKQQWLIIDGSAITLFSQGNFSLTYPEKVVFTPHQ
;
A
#
# COMPACT_ATOMS: atom_id res chain seq x y z
N LYS A 1 7.93 -16.59 -11.11
CA LYS A 1 7.18 -15.44 -10.55
C LYS A 1 7.89 -14.82 -9.34
N SER A 2 8.47 -15.59 -8.42
CA SER A 2 9.23 -15.09 -7.25
C SER A 2 10.44 -14.21 -7.57
N ASN A 3 11.01 -14.29 -8.78
CA ASN A 3 12.17 -13.49 -9.18
C ASN A 3 11.82 -12.05 -9.61
N PHE A 4 10.53 -11.71 -9.71
CA PHE A 4 10.04 -10.42 -10.21
C PHE A 4 9.41 -9.54 -9.12
N GLY A 5 9.72 -9.82 -7.85
CA GLY A 5 9.28 -9.01 -6.72
C GLY A 5 7.87 -9.33 -6.23
N ARG A 6 7.68 -9.27 -4.91
CA ARG A 6 6.38 -9.17 -4.25
C ARG A 6 6.04 -7.72 -3.94
N VAL A 7 4.98 -7.19 -4.53
CA VAL A 7 4.54 -5.80 -4.33
C VAL A 7 3.25 -5.77 -3.51
N VAL A 8 3.22 -4.94 -2.48
CA VAL A 8 2.03 -4.65 -1.69
C VAL A 8 1.61 -3.20 -1.93
N LEU A 9 0.36 -2.99 -2.35
CA LEU A 9 -0.23 -1.67 -2.57
C LEU A 9 -1.29 -1.40 -1.49
N ILE A 10 -1.21 -0.26 -0.82
CA ILE A 10 -2.02 0.06 0.35
C ILE A 10 -2.73 1.39 0.12
N GLY A 11 -4.05 1.35 0.04
CA GLY A 11 -4.85 2.55 -0.21
C GLY A 11 -6.29 2.24 -0.63
N GLY A 12 -6.99 3.22 -1.15
CA GLY A 12 -8.38 3.10 -1.54
C GLY A 12 -9.31 2.92 -0.34
N ASN A 13 -9.72 4.02 0.28
CA ASN A 13 -10.86 3.99 1.18
C ASN A 13 -12.18 3.85 0.40
N ARG A 14 -13.32 3.89 1.11
CA ARG A 14 -14.66 3.72 0.49
C ARG A 14 -15.03 4.77 -0.55
N GLN A 15 -14.39 5.94 -0.52
CA GLN A 15 -14.62 7.06 -1.43
C GLN A 15 -13.64 7.04 -2.61
N TYR A 16 -12.38 6.69 -2.35
CA TYR A 16 -11.27 6.83 -3.31
C TYR A 16 -10.70 5.49 -3.80
N GLY A 17 -11.50 4.42 -3.76
CA GLY A 17 -11.10 3.08 -4.24
C GLY A 17 -10.55 3.05 -5.67
N GLY A 18 -11.00 3.94 -6.55
CA GLY A 18 -10.48 4.03 -7.92
C GLY A 18 -8.97 4.31 -7.99
N ALA A 19 -8.41 5.05 -7.02
CA ALA A 19 -6.99 5.40 -7.01
C ALA A 19 -6.09 4.17 -6.82
N ILE A 20 -6.44 3.28 -5.89
CA ILE A 20 -5.66 2.06 -5.66
C ILE A 20 -5.84 1.05 -6.81
N ILE A 21 -7.03 1.02 -7.42
CA ILE A 21 -7.30 0.18 -8.60
C ILE A 21 -6.40 0.58 -9.78
N MET A 22 -6.28 1.89 -10.06
CA MET A 22 -5.37 2.38 -11.12
C MET A 22 -3.90 2.05 -10.81
N SER A 23 -3.49 2.18 -9.54
CA SER A 23 -2.14 1.82 -9.10
C SER A 23 -1.86 0.33 -9.26
N THR A 24 -2.88 -0.50 -9.01
CA THR A 24 -2.83 -1.97 -9.17
C THR A 24 -2.64 -2.35 -10.62
N GLU A 25 -3.45 -1.78 -11.51
CA GLU A 25 -3.35 -2.01 -12.96
C GLU A 25 -1.97 -1.60 -13.49
N ALA A 26 -1.45 -0.45 -13.06
CA ALA A 26 -0.10 -0.01 -13.43
C ALA A 26 1.00 -0.96 -12.92
N CYS A 27 0.89 -1.44 -11.67
CA CYS A 27 1.85 -2.35 -11.06
C CYS A 27 1.90 -3.72 -11.75
N ILE A 28 0.73 -4.28 -12.10
CA ILE A 28 0.66 -5.56 -12.82
C ILE A 28 1.26 -5.40 -14.22
N ASN A 29 0.84 -4.37 -14.96
CA ASN A 29 1.30 -4.15 -16.33
C ASN A 29 2.79 -3.77 -16.42
N SER A 30 3.39 -3.25 -15.35
CA SER A 30 4.84 -2.99 -15.29
C SER A 30 5.68 -4.26 -15.09
N GLY A 31 5.05 -5.40 -14.83
CA GLY A 31 5.71 -6.71 -14.75
C GLY A 31 6.04 -7.17 -13.33
N ALA A 32 5.37 -6.64 -12.30
CA ALA A 32 5.49 -7.17 -10.94
C ALA A 32 5.13 -8.67 -10.88
N GLY A 33 5.91 -9.45 -10.15
CA GLY A 33 5.74 -10.90 -10.09
C GLY A 33 4.48 -11.35 -9.35
N LEU A 34 4.20 -10.68 -8.23
CA LEU A 34 3.00 -10.85 -7.40
C LEU A 34 2.57 -9.48 -6.87
N THR A 35 1.27 -9.19 -6.97
CA THR A 35 0.67 -7.93 -6.47
C THR A 35 -0.43 -8.26 -5.47
N THR A 36 -0.28 -7.76 -4.24
CA THR A 36 -1.32 -7.82 -3.21
C THR A 36 -1.79 -6.39 -2.92
N VAL A 37 -3.10 -6.20 -2.79
CA VAL A 37 -3.70 -4.90 -2.55
C VAL A 37 -4.43 -4.92 -1.22
N ILE A 38 -3.99 -4.07 -0.30
CA ILE A 38 -4.66 -3.80 0.96
C ILE A 38 -5.58 -2.59 0.73
N THR A 39 -6.90 -2.81 0.72
CA THR A 39 -7.90 -1.78 0.44
C THR A 39 -9.20 -2.04 1.21
N ASP A 40 -10.13 -1.08 1.25
CA ASP A 40 -11.46 -1.34 1.82
C ASP A 40 -12.17 -2.44 1.01
N VAL A 41 -12.78 -3.40 1.69
CA VAL A 41 -13.49 -4.56 1.09
C VAL A 41 -14.50 -4.17 0.01
N LYS A 42 -15.07 -2.96 0.09
CA LYS A 42 -15.95 -2.38 -0.94
C LYS A 42 -15.30 -2.34 -2.33
N ASN A 43 -13.98 -2.24 -2.40
CA ASN A 43 -13.23 -2.10 -3.64
C ASN A 43 -12.81 -3.44 -4.26
N HIS A 44 -12.91 -4.56 -3.54
CA HIS A 44 -12.42 -5.87 -4.00
C HIS A 44 -13.08 -6.33 -5.32
N GLY A 45 -14.40 -6.21 -5.43
CA GLY A 45 -15.14 -6.61 -6.63
C GLY A 45 -14.72 -5.82 -7.89
N PRO A 46 -14.80 -4.48 -7.88
CA PRO A 46 -14.33 -3.65 -8.98
C PRO A 46 -12.84 -3.83 -9.30
N LEU A 47 -12.01 -4.08 -8.28
CA LEU A 47 -10.59 -4.36 -8.47
C LEU A 47 -10.39 -5.65 -9.23
N HIS A 48 -10.97 -6.77 -8.81
CA HIS A 48 -10.85 -8.04 -9.54
C HIS A 48 -11.50 -8.03 -10.92
N ALA A 49 -12.51 -7.19 -11.14
CA ALA A 49 -13.11 -7.01 -12.46
C ALA A 49 -12.12 -6.39 -13.47
N ARG A 50 -11.17 -5.58 -13.01
CA ARG A 50 -10.13 -4.95 -13.85
C ARG A 50 -8.78 -5.68 -13.79
N CYS A 51 -8.44 -6.20 -12.62
CA CYS A 51 -7.14 -6.75 -12.28
C CYS A 51 -7.33 -8.10 -11.54
N PRO A 52 -7.80 -9.15 -12.22
CA PRO A 52 -7.98 -10.47 -11.61
C PRO A 52 -6.66 -11.11 -11.14
N GLU A 53 -5.51 -10.59 -11.57
CA GLU A 53 -4.17 -11.06 -11.16
C GLU A 53 -3.79 -10.60 -9.74
N ALA A 54 -4.44 -9.56 -9.22
CA ALA A 54 -4.18 -9.05 -7.87
C ALA A 54 -4.82 -9.93 -6.80
N MET A 55 -4.10 -10.11 -5.69
CA MET A 55 -4.69 -10.59 -4.44
C MET A 55 -5.20 -9.39 -3.64
N VAL A 56 -6.25 -9.57 -2.83
CA VAL A 56 -6.86 -8.49 -2.03
C VAL A 56 -6.92 -8.84 -0.55
N VAL A 57 -6.74 -7.83 0.29
CA VAL A 57 -6.83 -7.91 1.75
C VAL A 57 -7.60 -6.68 2.25
N GLY A 58 -8.58 -6.89 3.11
CA GLY A 58 -9.36 -5.84 3.75
C GLY A 58 -8.55 -5.09 4.83
N PHE A 59 -8.87 -3.82 5.06
CA PHE A 59 -8.29 -3.06 6.18
C PHE A 59 -8.59 -3.66 7.56
N GLU A 60 -9.67 -4.40 7.68
CA GLU A 60 -10.09 -5.11 8.89
C GLU A 60 -9.27 -6.39 9.19
N GLU A 61 -8.59 -6.95 8.18
CA GLU A 61 -7.89 -8.24 8.26
C GLU A 61 -6.48 -8.10 8.87
N THR A 62 -6.40 -7.52 10.06
CA THR A 62 -5.13 -7.08 10.70
C THR A 62 -3.99 -8.10 10.64
N VAL A 63 -4.27 -9.38 10.93
CA VAL A 63 -3.23 -10.44 10.91
C VAL A 63 -2.72 -10.66 9.50
N LEU A 64 -3.62 -10.90 8.54
CA LEU A 64 -3.24 -11.14 7.16
C LEU A 64 -2.55 -9.93 6.53
N LEU A 65 -3.04 -8.72 6.84
CA LEU A 65 -2.44 -7.46 6.41
C LEU A 65 -0.98 -7.36 6.89
N THR A 66 -0.73 -7.65 8.17
CA THR A 66 0.61 -7.66 8.78
C THR A 66 1.51 -8.69 8.10
N ASP A 67 0.99 -9.89 7.83
CA ASP A 67 1.73 -10.98 7.20
C ASP A 67 2.15 -10.66 5.76
N VAL A 68 1.26 -10.04 4.97
CA VAL A 68 1.59 -9.69 3.57
C VAL A 68 2.57 -8.51 3.50
N VAL A 69 2.49 -7.56 4.43
CA VAL A 69 3.47 -6.46 4.55
C VAL A 69 4.85 -7.00 4.91
N GLU A 70 4.93 -7.99 5.81
CA GLU A 70 6.20 -8.63 6.17
C GLU A 70 6.89 -9.31 4.97
N GLN A 71 6.10 -9.94 4.11
CA GLN A 71 6.58 -10.70 2.95
C GLN A 71 6.85 -9.84 1.70
N ALA A 72 6.53 -8.54 1.75
CA ALA A 72 6.69 -7.65 0.62
C ALA A 72 8.17 -7.34 0.33
N GLU A 73 8.52 -7.12 -0.93
CA GLU A 73 9.80 -6.52 -1.33
C GLU A 73 9.64 -5.02 -1.60
N VAL A 74 8.45 -4.62 -2.08
CA VAL A 74 8.08 -3.23 -2.32
C VAL A 74 6.70 -2.98 -1.71
N ILE A 75 6.56 -1.88 -0.98
CA ILE A 75 5.32 -1.42 -0.38
C ILE A 75 5.03 -0.03 -0.96
N LEU A 76 3.85 0.16 -1.53
CA LEU A 76 3.30 1.48 -1.85
C LEU A 76 2.16 1.77 -0.88
N ILE A 77 2.20 2.90 -0.18
CA ILE A 77 1.11 3.35 0.68
C ILE A 77 0.70 4.79 0.33
N GLY A 78 -0.60 5.02 0.12
CA GLY A 78 -1.08 6.37 -0.18
C GLY A 78 -2.24 6.50 -1.16
N PRO A 79 -2.27 5.81 -2.31
CA PRO A 79 -3.25 6.08 -3.36
C PRO A 79 -4.70 5.95 -2.86
N GLY A 80 -5.38 7.09 -2.69
CA GLY A 80 -6.74 7.12 -2.16
C GLY A 80 -6.89 6.60 -0.72
N LEU A 81 -5.82 6.59 0.08
CA LEU A 81 -5.84 6.08 1.45
C LEU A 81 -6.76 6.92 2.37
N GLY A 82 -6.83 8.24 2.13
CA GLY A 82 -7.57 9.17 2.99
C GLY A 82 -6.78 9.60 4.22
N LEU A 83 -7.46 10.22 5.18
CA LEU A 83 -6.87 10.85 6.37
C LEU A 83 -7.50 10.38 7.69
N ASP A 84 -8.39 9.38 7.63
CA ASP A 84 -9.11 8.90 8.81
C ASP A 84 -8.21 8.10 9.78
N ALA A 85 -8.80 7.67 10.89
CA ALA A 85 -8.10 6.93 11.93
C ALA A 85 -7.56 5.57 11.42
N THR A 86 -8.26 4.91 10.51
CA THR A 86 -7.83 3.66 9.91
C THR A 86 -6.59 3.87 9.05
N ALA A 87 -6.59 4.91 8.20
CA ALA A 87 -5.43 5.30 7.41
C ALA A 87 -4.19 5.59 8.29
N GLN A 88 -4.38 6.31 9.40
CA GLN A 88 -3.32 6.59 10.36
C GLN A 88 -2.77 5.33 11.03
N GLN A 89 -3.67 4.42 11.45
CA GLN A 89 -3.29 3.16 12.09
C GLN A 89 -2.50 2.27 11.14
N ILE A 90 -2.94 2.16 9.88
CA ILE A 90 -2.24 1.37 8.85
C ILE A 90 -0.87 1.97 8.58
N LEU A 91 -0.77 3.29 8.38
CA LEU A 91 0.53 3.96 8.17
C LEU A 91 1.48 3.69 9.33
N LYS A 92 1.01 3.83 10.57
CA LYS A 92 1.80 3.55 11.77
C LYS A 92 2.31 2.10 11.80
N MET A 93 1.46 1.14 11.44
CA MET A 93 1.84 -0.28 11.39
C MET A 93 2.88 -0.53 10.30
N VAL A 94 2.68 0.00 9.08
CA VAL A 94 3.63 -0.16 7.97
C VAL A 94 4.99 0.42 8.33
N LEU A 95 5.04 1.61 8.93
CA LEU A 95 6.29 2.24 9.37
C LEU A 95 6.98 1.44 10.48
N ALA A 96 6.22 0.86 11.41
CA ALA A 96 6.77 0.05 12.49
C ALA A 96 7.33 -1.30 12.00
N GLN A 97 6.74 -1.87 10.94
CA GLN A 97 7.14 -3.17 10.39
C GLN A 97 8.10 -3.05 9.19
N HIS A 98 8.43 -1.83 8.76
CA HIS A 98 9.32 -1.59 7.62
C HIS A 98 10.70 -2.21 7.86
N GLN A 99 11.12 -3.09 6.94
CA GLN A 99 12.40 -3.79 7.03
C GLN A 99 13.42 -3.19 6.07
N LYS A 100 14.71 -3.28 6.42
CA LYS A 100 15.82 -2.62 5.69
C LYS A 100 15.95 -3.02 4.22
N GLN A 101 15.51 -4.22 3.84
CA GLN A 101 15.55 -4.69 2.45
C GLN A 101 14.36 -4.23 1.62
N GLN A 102 13.27 -3.78 2.25
CA GLN A 102 12.02 -3.41 1.59
C GLN A 102 12.06 -1.98 1.10
N TRP A 103 11.62 -1.75 -0.13
CA TRP A 103 11.31 -0.41 -0.59
C TRP A 103 9.96 0.04 -0.06
N LEU A 104 9.90 1.24 0.53
CA LEU A 104 8.66 1.85 1.00
C LEU A 104 8.40 3.14 0.24
N ILE A 105 7.36 3.16 -0.57
CA ILE A 105 6.90 4.32 -1.32
C ILE A 105 5.74 4.94 -0.57
N ILE A 106 5.87 6.21 -0.20
CA ILE A 106 4.85 6.99 0.51
C ILE A 106 4.31 8.04 -0.46
N ASP A 107 3.02 7.94 -0.77
CA ASP A 107 2.33 8.73 -1.79
C ASP A 107 1.11 9.45 -1.21
N GLY A 108 0.68 10.53 -1.89
CA GLY A 108 -0.59 11.21 -1.66
C GLY A 108 -0.88 11.51 -0.18
N SER A 109 -2.06 11.10 0.29
CA SER A 109 -2.51 11.40 1.65
C SER A 109 -1.65 10.75 2.74
N ALA A 110 -0.88 9.69 2.42
CA ALA A 110 0.06 9.11 3.37
C ALA A 110 1.23 10.05 3.68
N ILE A 111 1.63 10.93 2.74
CA ILE A 111 2.64 11.97 2.98
C ILE A 111 2.10 12.98 4.00
N THR A 112 0.84 13.41 3.84
CA THR A 112 0.18 14.31 4.80
C THR A 112 0.13 13.68 6.18
N LEU A 113 -0.32 12.43 6.29
CA LEU A 113 -0.36 11.71 7.57
C LEU A 113 1.03 11.53 8.18
N PHE A 114 2.04 11.23 7.35
CA PHE A 114 3.43 11.12 7.79
C PHE A 114 3.92 12.43 8.43
N SER A 115 3.68 13.56 7.76
CA SER A 115 4.12 14.88 8.23
C SER A 115 3.43 15.33 9.51
N GLN A 116 2.16 14.96 9.70
CA GLN A 116 1.36 15.35 10.86
C GLN A 116 1.61 14.44 12.08
N GLY A 117 1.92 13.17 11.86
CA GLY A 117 2.02 12.17 12.93
C GLY A 117 3.35 12.14 13.67
N ASN A 118 4.27 13.05 13.38
CA ASN A 118 5.63 13.11 13.97
C ASN A 118 6.35 11.75 13.90
N PHE A 119 6.20 11.06 12.77
CA PHE A 119 6.81 9.76 12.54
C PHE A 119 8.31 9.90 12.23
N SER A 120 9.06 8.84 12.49
CA SER A 120 10.47 8.71 12.11
C SER A 120 10.66 7.51 11.20
N LEU A 121 11.63 7.59 10.30
CA LEU A 121 12.00 6.50 9.40
C LEU A 121 13.19 5.74 9.97
N THR A 122 13.03 4.43 10.17
CA THR A 122 14.12 3.55 10.63
C THR A 122 15.17 3.34 9.52
N TYR A 123 14.72 3.20 8.27
CA TYR A 123 15.56 2.93 7.09
C TYR A 123 15.28 3.93 5.95
N PRO A 124 15.59 5.22 6.14
CA PRO A 124 15.23 6.27 5.19
C PRO A 124 15.84 6.07 3.79
N GLU A 125 16.95 5.35 3.66
CA GLU A 125 17.61 5.04 2.38
C GLU A 125 16.79 4.15 1.45
N LYS A 126 15.73 3.51 1.98
CA LYS A 126 14.77 2.69 1.23
C LYS A 126 13.37 3.29 1.16
N VAL A 127 13.23 4.56 1.53
CA VAL A 127 11.95 5.26 1.49
C VAL A 127 11.95 6.23 0.31
N VAL A 128 10.85 6.22 -0.45
CA VAL A 128 10.63 7.12 -1.59
C VAL A 128 9.34 7.89 -1.34
N PHE A 129 9.45 9.21 -1.25
CA PHE A 129 8.28 10.09 -1.21
C PHE A 129 7.91 10.55 -2.62
N THR A 130 6.61 10.64 -2.91
CA THR A 130 6.08 11.11 -4.20
C THR A 130 5.14 12.32 -4.04
N PRO A 131 5.62 13.44 -3.47
CA PRO A 131 4.76 14.59 -3.20
C PRO A 131 4.41 15.36 -4.48
N HIS A 132 3.21 15.94 -4.50
CA HIS A 132 2.90 17.07 -5.37
C HIS A 132 3.36 18.38 -4.71
N GLN A 133 3.42 19.47 -5.50
CA GLN A 133 3.77 20.81 -5.02
C GLN A 133 2.73 21.38 -4.04
#